data_AF-A0A0F2T992-F1
#
_entry.id   AF-A0A0F2T992-F1
#
_cell.length_a   1.000
_cell.length_b   1.000
_cell.length_c   1.000
_cell.angle_alpha   90.00
_cell.angle_beta   90.00
_cell.angle_gamma   90.00
#
_symmetry.space_group_name_H-M   'P 1'
#
loop_
_entity.id
_entity.type
_entity.pdbx_description
1 polymer ?
#
loop_
_entity_poly.entity_id
_entity_poly.type
_entity_poly.pdbx_seq_one_letter_code
_entity_poly.pdbx_strand_id
1 'polypeptide(L)'
;MAGEQPEPRYATGLRAGLELVGWIGLPIALWPHSVPLAIGVDVLLIGLPALLQTRGDKPGTIIAVPGWVTVLMVLAQLAGAVCAAWLLFPAWAAVLVGLLALACCGTELPRWRRLLGV
;
A
#
# COMPACT_ATOMS: atom_id res chain seq x y z
N MET A 1 -22.52 -18.95 -3.96
CA MET A 1 -22.22 -17.57 -4.39
C MET A 1 -22.31 -16.67 -3.16
N ALA A 2 -21.25 -16.62 -2.35
CA ALA A 2 -21.22 -15.68 -1.22
C ALA A 2 -21.07 -14.29 -1.84
N GLY A 3 -22.07 -13.43 -1.66
CA GLY A 3 -22.03 -12.07 -2.19
C GLY A 3 -20.77 -11.37 -1.66
N GLU A 4 -19.91 -10.91 -2.56
CA GLU A 4 -18.78 -10.06 -2.19
C GLU A 4 -19.35 -8.84 -1.47
N GLN A 5 -19.13 -8.77 -0.16
CA GLN A 5 -19.47 -7.56 0.58
C GLN A 5 -18.54 -6.45 0.09
N PRO A 6 -19.09 -5.30 -0.34
CA PRO A 6 -18.28 -4.16 -0.75
C PRO A 6 -17.30 -3.79 0.35
N GLU A 7 -16.05 -3.51 -0.03
CA GLU A 7 -15.04 -3.08 0.92
C GLU A 7 -15.51 -1.80 1.64
N PRO A 8 -15.33 -1.69 2.97
CA PRO A 8 -15.75 -0.49 3.67
C PRO A 8 -14.97 0.73 3.20
N ARG A 9 -15.66 1.81 2.83
CA ARG A 9 -15.04 3.03 2.27
C ARG A 9 -13.93 3.63 3.14
N TYR A 10 -14.03 3.48 4.46
CA TYR A 10 -13.00 3.95 5.39
C TYR A 10 -11.69 3.17 5.25
N ALA A 11 -11.75 1.85 4.99
CA ALA A 11 -10.57 1.01 4.83
C ALA A 11 -9.84 1.39 3.54
N THR A 12 -10.59 1.52 2.44
CA THR A 12 -10.07 1.97 1.15
C THR A 12 -9.47 3.38 1.25
N GLY A 13 -10.15 4.32 1.93
CA GLY A 13 -9.67 5.69 2.10
C GLY A 13 -8.40 5.78 2.94
N LEU A 14 -8.32 5.01 4.02
CA LEU A 14 -7.13 4.95 4.88
C LEU A 14 -5.92 4.40 4.11
N ARG A 15 -6.11 3.29 3.39
CA ARG A 15 -5.05 2.71 2.55
C ARG A 15 -4.59 3.69 1.47
N ALA A 16 -5.52 4.31 0.74
CA ALA A 16 -5.19 5.28 -0.31
C ALA A 16 -4.43 6.50 0.24
N GLY A 17 -4.80 6.99 1.43
CA GLY A 17 -4.07 8.08 2.10
C GLY A 17 -2.62 7.70 2.42
N LEU A 18 -2.40 6.49 2.93
CA LEU A 18 -1.06 5.97 3.23
C LEU A 18 -0.25 5.69 1.94
N GLU A 19 -0.88 5.15 0.91
CA GLU A 19 -0.29 5.01 -0.44
C GLU A 19 0.22 6.36 -0.94
N LEU A 20 -0.57 7.42 -0.86
CA LEU A 20 -0.15 8.78 -1.25
C LEU A 20 1.03 9.30 -0.43
N VAL A 21 1.06 9.04 0.88
CA VAL A 21 2.22 9.39 1.72
C VAL A 21 3.48 8.68 1.24
N GLY A 22 3.37 7.39 0.90
CA GLY A 22 4.49 6.61 0.33
C GLY A 22 4.94 7.11 -1.04
N TRP A 23 3.99 7.27 -1.98
CA TRP A 23 4.25 7.67 -3.36
C TRP A 23 4.85 9.07 -3.48
N ILE A 24 4.51 9.98 -2.59
CA ILE A 24 5.03 11.34 -2.64
C ILE A 24 6.28 11.45 -1.77
N GLY A 25 6.21 10.95 -0.53
CA GLY A 25 7.25 11.18 0.45
C GLY A 25 8.53 10.37 0.20
N LEU A 26 8.40 9.10 -0.18
CA LEU A 26 9.59 8.25 -0.32
C LEU A 26 10.52 8.67 -1.47
N PRO A 27 10.05 8.98 -2.70
CA PRO A 27 10.95 9.49 -3.73
C PRO A 27 11.56 10.85 -3.36
N ILE A 28 10.82 11.75 -2.71
CA ILE A 28 11.35 13.04 -2.22
C ILE A 28 12.49 12.81 -1.22
N ALA A 29 12.31 11.87 -0.30
CA ALA A 29 13.32 11.52 0.69
C ALA A 29 14.58 10.92 0.04
N LEU A 30 14.42 10.14 -1.03
CA LEU A 30 15.53 9.44 -1.69
C LEU A 30 16.22 10.28 -2.78
N TRP A 31 15.57 11.33 -3.29
CA TRP A 31 16.08 12.19 -4.36
C TRP A 31 17.49 12.75 -4.09
N PRO A 32 17.82 13.26 -2.89
CA PRO A 32 19.15 13.79 -2.60
C PRO A 32 20.23 12.70 -2.52
N HIS A 33 19.84 11.44 -2.33
CA HIS A 33 20.76 10.32 -2.17
C HIS A 33 21.03 9.59 -3.48
N SER A 34 20.00 9.37 -4.30
CA SER A 34 20.11 8.69 -5.59
C SER A 34 18.85 8.88 -6.43
N VAL A 35 18.98 9.62 -7.53
CA VAL A 35 17.88 9.83 -8.50
C VAL A 35 17.36 8.50 -9.06
N PRO A 36 18.20 7.53 -9.48
CA PRO A 36 17.70 6.22 -9.89
C PRO A 36 16.90 5.50 -8.81
N LEU A 37 17.28 5.64 -7.53
CA LEU A 37 16.56 5.03 -6.42
C LEU A 37 15.18 5.68 -6.22
N ALA A 38 15.11 7.01 -6.29
CA ALA A 38 13.85 7.74 -6.20
C ALA A 38 12.88 7.34 -7.34
N ILE A 39 13.38 7.26 -8.58
CA ILE A 39 12.58 6.77 -9.71
C ILE A 39 12.18 5.31 -9.50
N GLY A 40 13.13 4.47 -9.06
CA GLY A 40 12.90 3.05 -8.84
C GLY A 40 11.81 2.79 -7.80
N VAL A 41 11.74 3.60 -6.74
CA VAL A 41 10.71 3.45 -5.71
C VAL A 41 9.33 3.86 -6.20
N ASP A 42 9.23 4.88 -7.06
CA ASP A 42 7.96 5.24 -7.71
C ASP A 42 7.48 4.14 -8.64
N VAL A 43 8.38 3.62 -9.48
CA VAL A 43 8.05 2.50 -10.38
C VAL A 43 7.59 1.28 -9.57
N LEU A 44 8.26 0.98 -8.45
CA LEU A 44 7.91 -0.13 -7.59
C LEU A 44 6.56 0.08 -6.88
N LEU A 45 6.35 1.22 -6.25
CA LEU A 45 5.16 1.47 -5.44
C LEU A 45 3.93 1.81 -6.29
N ILE A 46 4.08 2.41 -7.47
CA ILE A 46 2.94 2.78 -8.31
C ILE A 46 2.78 1.78 -9.45
N GLY A 47 3.86 1.50 -10.17
CA GLY A 47 3.84 0.66 -11.36
C GLY A 47 3.52 -0.79 -11.04
N LEU A 48 4.13 -1.36 -9.99
CA LEU A 48 3.94 -2.78 -9.67
C LEU A 48 2.47 -3.09 -9.31
N PRO A 49 1.79 -2.36 -8.41
CA PRO A 49 0.37 -2.61 -8.10
C PRO A 49 -0.57 -2.20 -9.24
N ALA A 50 -0.17 -1.29 -10.12
CA ALA A 50 -0.95 -0.96 -11.31
C ALA A 50 -1.02 -2.15 -12.29
N LEU A 51 0.10 -2.88 -12.44
CA LEU A 51 0.21 -4.03 -13.34
C LEU A 51 -0.28 -5.33 -12.70
N LEU A 52 0.10 -5.58 -11.44
CA LEU A 52 -0.27 -6.78 -10.70
C LEU A 52 -1.56 -6.57 -9.94
N GLN A 53 -2.58 -7.37 -10.23
CA GLN A 53 -3.88 -7.24 -9.58
C GLN A 53 -4.38 -8.61 -9.14
N THR A 54 -5.11 -8.65 -8.03
CA THR A 54 -5.65 -9.91 -7.52
C THR A 54 -6.58 -10.55 -8.54
N ARG A 55 -6.45 -11.85 -8.75
CA ARG A 55 -7.36 -12.61 -9.62
C ARG A 55 -8.80 -12.52 -9.11
N GLY A 56 -9.69 -11.99 -9.95
CA GLY A 56 -11.13 -11.93 -9.68
C GLY A 56 -11.62 -10.61 -9.07
N ASP A 57 -10.73 -9.71 -8.64
CA ASP A 57 -11.13 -8.42 -8.04
C ASP A 57 -11.88 -7.51 -9.03
N LYS A 58 -11.58 -7.59 -10.34
CA LYS A 58 -12.28 -6.82 -11.39
C LYS A 58 -12.16 -7.42 -12.79
N PRO A 59 -13.13 -7.18 -13.69
CA PRO A 59 -13.02 -7.52 -15.10
C PRO A 59 -11.82 -6.79 -15.74
N GLY A 60 -11.02 -7.50 -16.54
CA GLY A 60 -9.88 -6.87 -17.25
C GLY A 60 -8.61 -6.70 -16.41
N THR A 61 -8.33 -7.62 -15.49
CA THR A 61 -7.04 -7.69 -14.78
C THR A 61 -5.87 -7.80 -15.77
N ILE A 62 -4.85 -6.93 -15.63
CA ILE A 62 -3.68 -6.92 -16.52
C ILE A 62 -2.82 -8.17 -16.28
N ILE A 63 -2.23 -8.30 -15.08
CA ILE A 63 -1.51 -9.50 -14.65
C ILE A 63 -2.15 -10.00 -13.36
N ALA A 64 -2.82 -11.16 -13.45
CA ALA A 64 -3.48 -11.76 -12.30
C ALA A 64 -2.46 -12.42 -11.37
N VAL A 65 -2.45 -12.02 -10.10
CA VAL A 65 -1.58 -12.60 -9.07
C VAL A 65 -2.38 -13.25 -7.94
N PRO A 66 -1.79 -14.22 -7.22
CA PRO A 66 -2.37 -14.78 -6.01
C PRO A 66 -2.58 -13.71 -4.93
N GLY A 67 -3.56 -13.93 -4.05
CA GLY A 67 -3.93 -12.97 -3.00
C GLY A 67 -2.80 -12.59 -2.04
N TRP A 68 -1.88 -13.52 -1.73
CA TRP A 68 -0.73 -13.22 -0.88
C TRP A 68 0.20 -12.15 -1.50
N VAL A 69 0.30 -12.07 -2.83
CA VAL A 69 1.08 -11.03 -3.51
C VAL A 69 0.44 -9.67 -3.27
N THR A 70 -0.89 -9.58 -3.32
CA THR A 70 -1.63 -8.35 -2.99
C THR A 70 -1.38 -7.91 -1.56
N VAL A 71 -1.33 -8.83 -0.60
CA VAL A 71 -0.98 -8.51 0.80
C VAL A 71 0.43 -7.91 0.88
N LEU A 72 1.42 -8.52 0.23
CA LEU A 72 2.79 -8.00 0.22
C LEU A 72 2.88 -6.61 -0.43
N MET A 73 2.15 -6.38 -1.52
CA MET A 73 2.12 -5.06 -2.17
C MET A 73 1.54 -4.00 -1.22
N VAL A 74 0.44 -4.28 -0.53
CA VAL A 74 -0.12 -3.35 0.47
C VAL A 74 0.87 -3.08 1.59
N LEU A 75 1.52 -4.13 2.12
CA LEU A 75 2.56 -3.96 3.16
C LEU A 75 3.73 -3.11 2.67
N ALA A 76 4.14 -3.24 1.40
CA ALA A 76 5.17 -2.40 0.81
C ALA A 76 4.76 -0.92 0.74
N GLN A 77 3.49 -0.62 0.43
CA GLN A 77 2.95 0.75 0.48
C GLN A 77 3.02 1.34 1.88
N LEU A 78 2.56 0.57 2.87
CA LEU A 78 2.54 1.00 4.27
C LEU A 78 3.96 1.21 4.81
N ALA A 79 4.88 0.30 4.50
CA ALA A 79 6.29 0.46 4.84
C ALA A 79 6.89 1.69 4.17
N GLY A 80 6.58 1.92 2.89
CA GLY A 80 7.03 3.11 2.17
C GLY A 80 6.55 4.41 2.82
N ALA A 81 5.27 4.46 3.21
CA ALA A 81 4.68 5.60 3.92
C ALA A 81 5.35 5.87 5.27
N VAL A 82 5.59 4.82 6.07
CA VAL A 82 6.23 4.94 7.39
C VAL A 82 7.69 5.37 7.24
N CYS A 83 8.44 4.79 6.30
CA CYS A 83 9.81 5.20 6.01
C CYS A 83 9.88 6.67 5.57
N ALA A 84 9.03 7.07 4.62
CA ALA A 84 8.95 8.46 4.19
C ALA A 84 8.62 9.40 5.35
N ALA A 85 7.71 8.99 6.25
CA ALA A 85 7.32 9.79 7.38
C ALA A 85 8.51 10.06 8.34
N TRP A 86 9.30 9.03 8.66
CA TRP A 86 10.49 9.17 9.50
C TRP A 86 11.62 9.97 8.84
N LEU A 87 11.73 9.93 7.51
CA LEU A 87 12.79 10.62 6.77
C LEU A 87 12.49 12.11 6.55
N LEU A 88 11.22 12.50 6.45
CA LEU A 88 10.82 13.86 6.06
C LEU A 88 10.21 14.70 7.18
N PHE A 89 9.62 14.06 8.20
CA PHE A 89 8.81 14.76 9.18
C PHE A 89 9.36 14.58 10.61
N PRO A 90 8.97 15.47 11.54
CA PRO A 90 9.29 15.28 12.96
C PRO A 90 8.72 13.97 13.51
N ALA A 91 9.39 13.42 14.52
CA ALA A 91 9.08 12.10 15.09
C ALA A 91 7.61 11.90 15.47
N TRP A 92 6.93 12.93 16.00
CA TRP A 92 5.52 12.81 16.38
C TRP A 92 4.62 12.53 15.16
N ALA A 93 4.90 13.14 14.00
CA ALA A 93 4.14 12.92 12.78
C ALA A 93 4.41 11.52 12.21
N ALA A 94 5.68 11.07 12.27
CA ALA A 94 6.04 9.71 11.89
C ALA A 94 5.36 8.65 12.76
N VAL A 95 5.24 8.88 14.06
CA VAL A 95 4.48 8.03 14.98
C VAL A 95 3.00 7.97 14.57
N LEU A 96 2.38 9.11 14.26
CA LEU A 96 0.98 9.13 13.79
C LEU A 96 0.79 8.33 12.49
N VAL A 97 1.68 8.47 11.51
CA VAL A 97 1.63 7.67 10.27
C VAL A 97 1.80 6.18 10.58
N GLY A 98 2.69 5.82 11.50
CA GLY A 98 2.84 4.45 11.98
C GLY A 98 1.55 3.88 12.61
N LEU A 99 0.87 4.66 13.44
CA LEU A 99 -0.41 4.26 14.03
C LEU A 99 -1.51 4.10 12.96
N LEU A 100 -1.56 5.00 11.98
CA LEU A 100 -2.48 4.88 10.85
C LEU A 100 -2.19 3.64 10.00
N ALA A 101 -0.92 3.30 9.78
CA ALA A 101 -0.52 2.08 9.09
C ALA A 101 -0.97 0.82 9.85
N LEU A 102 -0.80 0.78 11.17
CA LEU A 102 -1.29 -0.32 12.01
C LEU A 102 -2.82 -0.43 11.97
N ALA A 103 -3.52 0.71 12.04
CA ALA A 103 -4.98 0.74 11.89
C ALA A 103 -5.41 0.22 10.50
N CYS A 104 -4.68 0.59 9.44
CA CYS A 104 -4.92 0.12 8.09
C CYS A 104 -4.82 -1.40 7.99
N CYS A 105 -3.78 -2.00 8.57
CA CYS A 105 -3.64 -3.46 8.66
C CYS A 105 -4.86 -4.10 9.35
N GLY A 106 -5.37 -3.48 10.43
CA GLY A 106 -6.58 -3.93 11.11
C GLY A 106 -7.82 -3.90 10.21
N THR A 107 -8.00 -2.83 9.44
CA THR A 107 -9.14 -2.70 8.51
C THR A 107 -9.05 -3.64 7.31
N GLU A 108 -7.84 -3.99 6.88
CA GLU A 108 -7.58 -4.88 5.75
C GLU A 108 -7.60 -6.38 6.15
N LEU A 109 -7.55 -6.70 7.45
CA LEU A 109 -7.49 -8.07 7.95
C LEU A 109 -8.61 -8.99 7.42
N PRO A 110 -9.89 -8.58 7.35
CA PRO A 110 -10.95 -9.41 6.77
C PRO A 110 -10.71 -9.71 5.28
N ARG A 111 -10.13 -8.78 4.53
CA ARG A 111 -9.78 -8.97 3.12
C ARG A 111 -8.57 -9.91 3.00
N TRP A 112 -7.54 -9.70 3.80
CA TRP A 112 -6.35 -10.57 3.81
C TRP A 112 -6.69 -12.02 4.13
N ARG A 113 -7.60 -12.25 5.10
CA ARG A 113 -8.14 -13.57 5.41
C ARG A 113 -8.74 -14.27 4.18
N ARG A 114 -9.61 -13.57 3.43
CA ARG A 114 -10.17 -14.09 2.16
C ARG A 114 -9.10 -14.37 1.11
N LEU A 115 -8.14 -13.44 0.95
CA LEU A 115 -7.04 -13.57 -0.01
C LEU A 115 -6.08 -14.72 0.29
N LEU A 116 -5.93 -15.06 1.57
CA LEU A 116 -5.05 -16.11 2.07
C LEU A 116 -5.79 -17.44 2.31
N GLY A 117 -7.12 -17.45 2.25
CA GLY A 117 -7.94 -18.63 2.49
C GLY A 117 -8.01 -19.08 3.95
N VAL A 118 -7.93 -18.13 4.90
CA VAL A 118 -7.94 -18.37 6.36
C VAL A 118 -9.05 -17.62 7.09
#